data_AF-A0A9D2T093-F1
#
_entry.id   AF-A0A9D2T093-F1
#
_cell.length_a   1.000
_cell.length_b   1.000
_cell.length_c   1.000
_cell.angle_alpha   90.00
_cell.angle_beta   90.00
_cell.angle_gamma   90.00
#
_symmetry.space_group_name_H-M   'P 1'
#
loop_
_entity.id
_entity.type
_entity.pdbx_description
1 polymer ?
#
loop_
_entity_poly.entity_id
_entity_poly.type
_entity_poly.pdbx_seq_one_letter_code
_entity_poly.pdbx_strand_id
1 'polypeptide(L)' 'MELIYEAERIYYKNEQGRMAAEVTFHQRSDRAMSIDHTYVSPELRGQGAADRLLRAAVKRFRARELKAVPV' A
#
# COMPACT_ATOMS: atom_id res chain seq x y z
N MET A 1 8.02 -9.68 6.79
CA MET A 1 6.86 -8.81 6.48
C MET A 1 6.00 -9.51 5.43
N GLU A 2 4.83 -9.99 5.82
CA GLU A 2 3.83 -10.57 4.93
C GLU A 2 2.78 -9.50 4.63
N LEU A 3 2.57 -9.17 3.36
CA LEU A 3 1.63 -8.12 2.97
C LEU A 3 0.24 -8.72 2.78
N ILE A 4 -0.75 -8.08 3.41
CA ILE A 4 -2.16 -8.44 3.29
C ILE A 4 -2.80 -7.48 2.29
N TYR A 5 -3.55 -8.03 1.34
CA TYR A 5 -4.11 -7.32 0.20
C TYR A 5 -5.64 -7.28 0.30
N GLU A 6 -6.22 -6.09 0.35
CA GLU A 6 -7.67 -5.88 0.30
C GLU A 6 -8.06 -5.02 -0.91
N ALA A 7 -9.35 -4.73 -1.12
CA ALA A 7 -9.83 -4.03 -2.31
C ALA A 7 -9.16 -2.67 -2.50
N GLU A 8 -9.10 -1.86 -1.44
CA GLU A 8 -8.69 -0.45 -1.42
C GLU A 8 -7.47 -0.18 -0.51
N ARG A 9 -6.79 -1.24 -0.06
CA ARG A 9 -5.59 -1.10 0.76
C ARG A 9 -4.66 -2.30 0.69
N ILE A 10 -3.41 -2.06 1.08
CA ILE A 10 -2.40 -3.09 1.37
C ILE A 10 -1.81 -2.76 2.73
N TYR A 11 -1.72 -3.73 3.63
CA TYR A 11 -1.21 -3.51 4.98
C TYR A 11 -0.35 -4.66 5.48
N TYR A 12 0.30 -4.41 6.61
CA TYR A 12 1.14 -5.35 7.33
C TYR A 12 0.80 -5.31 8.81
N LYS A 13 0.68 -6.49 9.42
CA LYS A 13 0.59 -6.67 10.87
C LYS A 13 1.92 -7.18 11.41
N ASN A 14 2.40 -6.61 12.52
CA ASN A 14 3.57 -7.13 13.22
C ASN A 14 3.29 -8.48 13.88
N GLU A 15 4.31 -9.07 14.52
CA GLU A 15 4.20 -10.38 15.20
C GLU A 15 3.17 -10.39 16.34
N GLN A 16 2.79 -9.23 16.86
CA GLN A 16 1.75 -9.07 17.87
C GLN A 16 0.34 -8.90 17.27
N GLY A 17 0.20 -9.03 15.94
CA GLY A 17 -1.06 -8.85 15.22
C GLY A 17 -1.51 -7.39 15.07
N ARG A 18 -0.69 -6.41 15.48
CA ARG A 18 -1.01 -4.98 15.37
C ARG A 18 -0.64 -4.46 13.99
N MET A 19 -1.49 -3.61 13.42
CA MET A 19 -1.18 -2.93 12.16
C MET A 19 0.08 -2.08 12.34
N ALA A 20 1.12 -2.42 11.59
CA ALA A 20 2.41 -1.75 11.65
C ALA A 20 2.70 -0.92 10.40
N ALA A 21 2.04 -1.19 9.27
CA ALA A 21 2.11 -0.33 8.09
C ALA A 21 0.88 -0.54 7.20
N GLU A 22 0.44 0.49 6.49
CA GLU A 22 -0.69 0.44 5.56
C GLU A 22 -0.49 1.46 4.42
N VAL A 23 -0.96 1.12 3.23
CA VAL A 23 -1.21 2.06 2.14
C VAL A 23 -2.66 1.89 1.67
N THR A 24 -3.39 2.99 1.58
CA THR A 24 -4.77 3.03 1.08
C THR A 24 -4.81 3.71 -0.29
N PHE A 25 -5.80 3.31 -1.08
CA PHE A 25 -6.00 3.82 -2.43
C PHE A 25 -7.44 3.64 -2.87
N HIS A 26 -7.95 4.60 -3.65
CA HIS A 26 -9.28 4.54 -4.24
C HIS A 26 -9.23 4.54 -5.76
N GLN A 27 -10.33 4.14 -6.38
CA GLN A 27 -10.48 4.21 -7.83
C GLN A 27 -10.76 5.65 -8.26
N ARG A 28 -9.89 6.18 -9.13
CA ARG A 28 -10.02 7.54 -9.69
C ARG A 28 -10.72 7.53 -11.05
N SER A 29 -10.60 6.43 -11.79
CA SER A 29 -11.35 6.13 -13.01
C SER A 29 -11.26 4.65 -13.36
N ASP A 30 -11.92 4.22 -14.43
CA ASP A 30 -11.83 2.84 -14.96
C ASP A 30 -10.40 2.39 -15.29
N ARG A 31 -9.47 3.33 -15.45
CA ARG A 31 -8.07 3.06 -15.83
C ARG A 31 -7.06 3.61 -14.82
N ALA A 32 -7.49 4.12 -13.67
CA ALA A 32 -6.59 4.75 -12.70
C ALA A 32 -6.99 4.54 -11.24
N MET A 33 -5.98 4.31 -10.40
CA MET A 33 -6.08 4.27 -8.94
C MET A 33 -5.24 5.41 -8.35
N SER A 34 -5.75 6.06 -7.31
CA SER A 34 -5.04 7.09 -6.56
C SER A 34 -4.57 6.54 -5.22
N ILE A 35 -3.34 6.88 -4.80
CA ILE A 35 -2.84 6.51 -3.47
C ILE A 35 -3.16 7.65 -2.50
N ASP A 36 -3.91 7.34 -1.44
CA ASP A 36 -4.46 8.36 -0.52
C ASP A 36 -3.57 8.60 0.68
N HIS A 37 -3.18 7.51 1.33
CA HIS A 37 -2.51 7.56 2.61
C HIS A 37 -1.50 6.43 2.72
N THR A 38 -0.34 6.74 3.27
CA THR A 38 0.68 5.75 3.63
C THR A 38 1.04 5.94 5.09
N TYR A 39 0.79 4.93 5.89
CA TYR A 39 1.16 4.86 7.29
C TYR A 39 2.26 3.84 7.50
N VAL A 40 3.26 4.19 8.30
CA VAL A 40 4.30 3.27 8.76
C VAL A 40 4.57 3.55 10.24
N SER A 41 4.47 2.50 11.06
CA SER A 41 4.81 2.55 12.48
C SER A 41 6.25 3.06 12.65
N PRO A 42 6.52 3.90 13.67
CA PRO A 42 7.88 4.34 14.00
C PRO A 42 8.88 3.18 14.13
N GLU A 43 8.43 2.02 14.58
CA GLU A 43 9.25 0.81 14.74
C GLU A 43 9.83 0.30 13.40
N LEU A 44 9.15 0.59 12.28
CA LEU A 44 9.57 0.20 10.93
C LEU A 44 10.30 1.33 10.18
N ARG A 45 10.51 2.49 10.81
CA ARG A 45 11.22 3.62 10.20
C ARG A 45 12.67 3.22 9.90
N GLY A 46 13.18 3.63 8.74
CA GLY A 46 14.52 3.28 8.28
C GLY A 46 14.66 1.85 7.72
N GLN A 47 13.60 1.04 7.75
CA GLN A 47 13.62 -0.34 7.24
C GLN A 47 13.04 -0.49 5.83
N GLY A 48 12.75 0.63 5.15
CA GLY A 48 12.20 0.63 3.79
C GLY A 48 10.74 0.15 3.67
N ALA A 49 9.99 0.09 4.78
CA ALA A 49 8.61 -0.41 4.77
C ALA A 49 7.67 0.40 3.86
N ALA A 50 7.81 1.73 3.83
CA ALA A 50 7.02 2.61 2.96
C ALA A 50 7.27 2.32 1.47
N ASP A 51 8.54 2.25 1.06
CA ASP A 51 8.92 1.94 -0.33
C ASP A 51 8.36 0.58 -0.76
N ARG A 52 8.42 -0.41 0.13
CA ARG A 52 7.91 -1.75 -0.13
C ARG A 52 6.38 -1.79 -0.29
N LEU A 53 5.63 -1.04 0.53
CA LEU A 53 4.18 -0.88 0.37
C LEU A 53 3.81 -0.20 -0.95
N LEU A 54 4.47 0.92 -1.26
CA LEU A 54 4.24 1.66 -2.50
C LEU A 54 4.54 0.81 -3.74
N ARG A 55 5.66 0.07 -3.74
CA ARG A 55 5.99 -0.88 -4.83
C ARG A 55 4.94 -1.96 -4.96
N ALA A 56 4.42 -2.50 -3.86
CA ALA A 56 3.36 -3.50 -3.89
C ALA A 56 2.06 -2.94 -4.50
N ALA A 57 1.67 -1.72 -4.11
CA ALA A 57 0.51 -1.02 -4.68
C ALA A 57 0.69 -0.78 -6.18
N VAL A 58 1.81 -0.20 -6.60
CA VAL A 58 2.12 0.06 -8.02
C VAL A 58 2.15 -1.24 -8.84
N LYS A 59 2.74 -2.31 -8.30
CA LYS A 59 2.76 -3.63 -8.94
C LYS A 59 1.35 -4.17 -9.13
N ARG A 60 0.48 -4.04 -8.13
CA ARG A 60 -0.93 -4.46 -8.20
C ARG A 60 -1.71 -3.67 -9.25
N PHE A 61 -1.50 -2.35 -9.33
CA PHE A 61 -2.18 -1.53 -10.33
C PHE A 61 -1.74 -1.92 -11.75
N ARG A 62 -0.43 -2.07 -11.98
CA ARG A 62 0.11 -2.54 -13.27
C ARG A 62 -0.43 -3.90 -13.68
N ALA A 63 -0.54 -4.85 -12.75
CA ALA A 63 -1.10 -6.18 -13.02
C ALA A 63 -2.59 -6.14 -13.40
N ARG A 64 -3.30 -5.05 -13.09
CA ARG A 64 -4.69 -4.79 -13.46
C ARG A 64 -4.83 -3.81 -14.62
N GLU A 65 -3.72 -3.46 -15.28
CA GLU A 65 -3.68 -2.44 -16.34
C GLU A 65 -4.15 -1.05 -15.89
N LEU A 66 -4.10 -0.78 -14.58
CA LEU A 66 -4.44 0.49 -13.97
C LEU A 66 -3.20 1.37 -13.83
N LYS A 67 -3.34 2.66 -14.10
CA LYS A 67 -2.31 3.67 -13.84
C LYS A 67 -2.37 4.10 -12.38
N ALA A 68 -1.21 4.23 -11.74
CA ALA A 68 -1.09 4.94 -10.48
C ALA A 68 -1.11 6.45 -10.77
N VAL A 69 -2.06 7.18 -10.18
CA VAL A 69 -2.05 8.65 -10.20
C VAL A 69 -1.74 9.14 -8.78
N PRO A 70 -0.90 10.18 -8.62
CA PRO A 70 -0.84 10.89 -7.35
C PRO A 70 -2.18 11.60 -7.11
N VAL A 71 -2.58 11.68 -5.83
CA VAL A 71 -3.60 12.65 -5.39
C VAL A 71 -3.07 14.08 -5.52
#